data_AF-A0A5C0ZEA0-F1
#
_entry.id   AF-A0A5C0ZEA0-F1
#
_cell.length_a   1.000
_cell.length_b   1.000
_cell.length_c   1.000
_cell.angle_alpha   90.00
_cell.angle_beta   90.00
_cell.angle_gamma   90.00
#
_symmetry.space_group_name_H-M   'P 1'
#
loop_
_entity.id
_entity.type
_entity.pdbx_description
1 polymer ?
#
loop_
_entity_poly.entity_id
_entity_poly.type
_entity_poly.pdbx_seq_one_letter_code
_entity_poly.pdbx_strand_id
1 'polypeptide(L)'
;MIRTLLFSIFAALICQTHIAKANDRINELDSIFRLHADSTIIFTGSIPFGTAPENILIISKKGDTISLFSYRYAMREIPSYEGVPRSLADYISRTKYSRRGSVVGPFFEVHPISEKKGKKLWSALMQHHPWQLKDNAMLGTGCPVKPKVTKDKDGNTIEEYRGRNMESHSYNVRLITKTDSKKLSYFAPEDLQKECPPEEDRQHIISIKRLLLRSFGKKSIFE
;
A
#
# COMPACT_ATOMS: atom_id res chain seq x y z
N MET A 1 8.73 53.11 26.07
CA MET A 1 7.71 52.53 25.16
C MET A 1 8.24 51.49 24.16
N ILE A 2 9.55 51.19 24.08
CA ILE A 2 10.12 50.27 23.07
C ILE A 2 10.38 48.85 23.61
N ARG A 3 10.36 48.64 24.94
CA ARG A 3 10.69 47.33 25.56
C ARG A 3 9.55 46.31 25.59
N THR A 4 8.31 46.73 25.43
CA THR A 4 7.14 45.84 25.45
C THR A 4 6.78 45.24 24.09
N LEU A 5 7.32 45.78 22.98
CA LEU A 5 6.99 45.30 21.63
C LEU A 5 7.84 44.08 21.18
N LEU A 6 9.00 43.87 21.80
CA LEU A 6 9.93 42.78 21.44
C LEU A 6 9.55 41.43 22.05
N PHE A 7 8.72 41.40 23.10
CA PHE A 7 8.28 40.14 23.73
C PHE A 7 7.13 39.46 22.97
N SER A 8 6.33 40.22 22.21
CA SER A 8 5.20 39.67 21.45
C SER A 8 5.63 38.98 20.15
N ILE A 9 6.79 39.30 19.58
CA ILE A 9 7.31 38.65 18.36
C ILE A 9 7.91 37.28 18.67
N PHE A 10 8.47 37.08 19.87
CA PHE A 10 9.00 35.77 20.27
C PHE A 10 7.91 34.76 20.66
N ALA A 11 6.76 35.20 21.16
CA ALA A 11 5.64 34.32 21.51
C ALA A 11 4.90 33.75 20.27
N ALA A 12 4.89 34.48 19.15
CA ALA A 12 4.28 34.00 17.90
C ALA A 12 5.14 32.94 17.17
N LEU A 13 6.45 32.89 17.45
CA LEU A 13 7.37 31.91 16.86
C LEU A 13 7.37 30.55 17.57
N ILE A 14 6.80 30.44 18.77
CA ILE A 14 6.72 29.17 19.53
C ILE A 14 5.42 28.42 19.21
N CYS A 15 4.45 29.05 18.54
CA CYS A 15 3.10 28.50 18.38
C CYS A 15 2.86 27.69 17.09
N GLN A 16 3.90 27.35 16.30
CA GLN A 16 3.73 26.63 15.02
C GLN A 16 4.37 25.23 14.92
N THR A 17 4.96 24.67 15.98
CA THR A 17 5.54 23.31 15.91
C THR A 17 4.69 22.20 16.51
N HIS A 18 3.40 22.45 16.77
CA HIS A 18 2.44 21.36 16.99
C HIS A 18 1.78 20.94 15.66
N ILE A 19 2.61 20.68 14.64
CA ILE A 19 2.15 19.87 13.51
C ILE A 19 1.86 18.49 14.10
N ALA A 20 0.58 18.13 14.03
CA ALA A 20 0.01 16.88 14.47
C ALA A 20 0.98 15.70 14.23
N LYS A 21 1.58 15.18 15.29
CA LYS A 21 1.97 13.77 15.32
C LYS A 21 0.68 12.96 15.37
N ALA A 22 0.01 12.88 14.22
CA ALA A 22 -0.96 11.84 13.99
C ALA A 22 -0.26 10.54 14.36
N ASN A 23 -0.94 9.75 15.19
CA ASN A 23 -0.45 8.56 15.87
C ASN A 23 -0.28 7.40 14.86
N ASP A 24 0.42 7.68 13.75
CA ASP A 24 0.88 6.70 12.77
C ASP A 24 1.96 5.92 13.51
N ARG A 25 1.56 4.82 14.17
CA ARG A 25 2.51 3.83 14.66
C ARG A 25 3.33 3.43 13.44
N ILE A 26 4.54 3.99 13.34
CA ILE A 26 5.47 3.67 12.27
C ILE A 26 5.65 2.16 12.33
N ASN A 27 5.19 1.48 11.28
CA ASN A 27 5.32 0.05 11.14
C ASN A 27 6.82 -0.29 11.20
N GLU A 28 7.22 -1.33 11.93
CA GLU A 28 8.64 -1.67 12.12
C GLU A 28 9.38 -1.80 10.78
N LEU A 29 8.72 -2.36 9.76
CA LEU A 29 9.27 -2.41 8.41
C LEU A 29 9.54 -1.02 7.84
N ASP A 30 8.63 -0.06 8.04
CA ASP A 30 8.85 1.30 7.54
C ASP A 30 10.09 1.90 8.21
N SER A 31 10.26 1.72 9.53
CA SER A 31 11.44 2.18 10.26
C SER A 31 12.73 1.57 9.73
N ILE A 32 12.75 0.24 9.52
CA ILE A 32 13.93 -0.49 9.01
C ILE A 32 14.30 0.04 7.62
N PHE A 33 13.33 0.19 6.72
CA PHE A 33 13.62 0.65 5.36
C PHE A 33 14.00 2.14 5.30
N ARG A 34 13.44 2.99 6.17
CA ARG A 34 13.89 4.39 6.30
C ARG A 34 15.34 4.50 6.74
N LEU A 35 15.77 3.62 7.66
CA LEU A 35 17.12 3.64 8.20
C LEU A 35 18.17 3.09 7.20
N HIS A 36 17.79 2.07 6.44
CA HIS A 36 18.76 1.28 5.66
C HIS A 36 18.68 1.48 4.14
N ALA A 37 17.63 2.08 3.60
CA ALA A 37 17.46 2.34 2.17
C ALA A 37 17.29 3.84 1.87
N ASP A 38 17.62 4.24 0.65
CA ASP A 38 17.33 5.59 0.15
C ASP A 38 15.86 5.71 -0.23
N SER A 39 15.30 4.65 -0.83
CA SER A 39 13.90 4.56 -1.21
C SER A 39 13.41 3.13 -1.23
N THR A 40 12.15 2.91 -0.84
CA THR A 40 11.50 1.60 -0.83
C THR A 40 10.07 1.71 -1.35
N ILE A 41 9.65 0.73 -2.14
CA ILE A 41 8.26 0.50 -2.53
C ILE A 41 7.80 -0.80 -1.85
N ILE A 42 6.75 -0.71 -1.05
CA ILE A 42 6.05 -1.84 -0.47
C ILE A 42 4.70 -1.97 -1.16
N PHE A 43 4.43 -3.11 -1.76
CA PHE A 43 3.18 -3.41 -2.46
C PHE A 43 2.45 -4.54 -1.74
N THR A 44 1.19 -4.31 -1.40
CA THR A 44 0.31 -5.33 -0.80
C THR A 44 -1.01 -5.43 -1.54
N GLY A 45 -1.60 -6.63 -1.49
CA GLY A 45 -2.98 -6.86 -1.90
C GLY A 45 -3.86 -7.11 -0.69
N SER A 46 -5.09 -6.62 -0.71
CA SER A 46 -6.14 -7.01 0.24
C SER A 46 -7.40 -7.47 -0.48
N ILE A 47 -8.09 -8.46 0.09
CA ILE A 47 -9.41 -8.91 -0.38
C ILE A 47 -10.42 -8.49 0.69
N PRO A 48 -11.50 -7.78 0.35
CA PRO A 48 -12.57 -7.46 1.30
C PRO A 48 -13.06 -8.71 2.00
N PHE A 49 -13.17 -8.67 3.33
CA PHE A 49 -13.60 -9.81 4.16
C PHE A 49 -12.73 -11.08 4.04
N GLY A 50 -11.58 -11.00 3.37
CA GLY A 50 -10.67 -12.11 3.19
C GLY A 50 -9.89 -12.43 4.46
N THR A 51 -9.81 -13.71 4.81
CA THR A 51 -8.85 -14.24 5.79
C THR A 51 -7.48 -14.51 5.16
N ALA A 52 -7.31 -14.19 3.87
CA ALA A 52 -6.08 -14.39 3.13
C ALA A 52 -4.89 -13.68 3.81
N PRO A 53 -3.71 -14.31 3.83
CA PRO A 53 -2.50 -13.66 4.30
C PRO A 53 -2.22 -12.34 3.57
N GLU A 54 -1.70 -11.36 4.30
CA GLU A 54 -1.10 -10.20 3.66
C GLU A 54 0.23 -10.65 3.05
N ASN A 55 0.19 -10.92 1.75
CA ASN A 55 1.41 -11.06 0.96
C ASN A 55 1.92 -9.66 0.63
N ILE A 56 3.21 -9.48 0.89
CA ILE A 56 3.89 -8.20 0.73
C ILE A 56 5.05 -8.41 -0.22
N LEU A 57 5.15 -7.58 -1.26
CA LEU A 57 6.32 -7.48 -2.12
C LEU A 57 7.03 -6.17 -1.80
N ILE A 58 8.32 -6.24 -1.56
CA ILE A 58 9.12 -5.09 -1.14
C ILE A 58 10.33 -4.98 -2.06
N ILE A 59 10.52 -3.79 -2.62
CA ILE A 59 11.72 -3.45 -3.37
C ILE A 59 12.34 -2.22 -2.74
N SER A 60 13.63 -2.31 -2.40
CA SER A 60 14.38 -1.19 -1.83
C SER A 60 15.60 -0.86 -2.68
N LYS A 61 16.00 0.41 -2.67
CA LYS A 61 17.22 0.92 -3.30
C LYS A 61 18.11 1.59 -2.26
N LYS A 62 19.41 1.29 -2.30
CA LYS A 62 20.47 1.99 -1.57
C LYS A 62 21.66 2.20 -2.49
N GLY A 63 21.98 3.44 -2.83
CA GLY A 63 22.95 3.74 -3.89
C GLY A 63 22.54 3.01 -5.17
N ASP A 64 23.45 2.23 -5.73
CA ASP A 64 23.21 1.43 -6.94
C ASP A 64 22.62 0.03 -6.69
N THR A 65 22.48 -0.35 -5.42
CA THR A 65 22.00 -1.68 -5.04
C THR A 65 20.48 -1.70 -4.95
N ILE A 66 19.87 -2.66 -5.65
CA ILE A 66 18.44 -2.97 -5.58
C ILE A 66 18.26 -4.31 -4.89
N SER A 67 17.39 -4.35 -3.89
CA SER A 67 17.10 -5.56 -3.12
C SER A 67 15.61 -5.87 -3.16
N LEU A 68 15.29 -7.16 -3.25
CA LEU A 68 13.93 -7.66 -3.27
C LEU A 68 13.66 -8.46 -2.00
N PHE A 69 12.51 -8.21 -1.39
CA PHE A 69 12.04 -8.94 -0.22
C PHE A 69 10.56 -9.27 -0.38
N SER A 70 10.12 -10.33 0.28
CA SER A 70 8.69 -10.58 0.43
C SER A 70 8.34 -10.97 1.84
N TYR A 71 7.09 -10.72 2.22
CA TYR A 71 6.48 -11.33 3.38
C TYR A 71 5.34 -12.22 2.90
N ARG A 72 5.37 -13.52 3.24
CA ARG A 72 4.33 -14.48 2.88
C ARG A 72 3.86 -15.22 4.12
N TYR A 73 2.74 -14.78 4.69
CA TYR A 73 2.18 -15.49 5.83
C TYR A 73 1.60 -16.84 5.39
N ALA A 74 2.14 -17.93 5.91
CA ALA A 74 1.67 -19.27 5.62
C ALA A 74 1.22 -19.95 6.92
N MET A 75 -0.09 -19.94 7.20
CA MET A 75 -0.63 -20.51 8.45
C MET A 75 -0.23 -21.99 8.65
N ARG A 76 -0.08 -22.74 7.55
CA ARG A 76 0.35 -24.14 7.57
C ARG A 76 1.82 -24.35 7.96
N GLU A 77 2.63 -23.30 7.91
CA GLU A 77 4.05 -23.33 8.29
C GLU A 77 4.24 -22.92 9.76
N ILE A 78 3.18 -22.57 10.48
CA ILE A 78 3.24 -22.29 11.92
C ILE A 78 3.29 -23.62 12.68
N PRO A 79 4.31 -23.85 13.53
CA PRO A 79 4.44 -25.10 14.27
C PRO A 79 3.29 -25.28 15.26
N SER A 80 2.87 -26.54 15.44
CA SER A 80 2.01 -26.92 16.57
C SER A 80 2.83 -26.92 17.86
N TYR A 81 2.25 -26.43 18.95
CA TYR A 81 2.86 -26.42 20.28
C TYR A 81 2.22 -27.50 21.15
N GLU A 82 2.51 -28.76 20.84
CA GLU A 82 2.00 -29.89 21.62
C GLU A 82 2.47 -29.83 23.08
N GLY A 83 1.58 -30.16 24.01
CA GLY A 83 1.86 -30.09 25.46
C GLY A 83 1.84 -28.67 26.05
N VAL A 84 1.62 -27.62 25.25
CA VAL A 84 1.48 -26.24 25.73
C VAL A 84 0.00 -25.88 25.86
N PRO A 85 -0.44 -25.21 26.95
CA PRO A 85 -1.81 -24.72 27.07
C PRO A 85 -2.21 -23.86 25.88
N ARG A 86 -3.42 -24.07 25.35
CA ARG A 86 -3.90 -23.42 24.12
C ARG A 86 -3.75 -21.89 24.12
N SER A 87 -4.05 -21.24 25.24
CA SER A 87 -3.91 -19.78 25.38
C SER A 87 -2.46 -19.30 25.20
N LEU A 88 -1.49 -20.05 25.74
CA LEU A 88 -0.07 -19.75 25.61
C LEU A 88 0.43 -20.07 24.19
N ALA A 89 0.00 -21.20 23.61
CA ALA A 89 0.30 -21.54 22.22
C ALA A 89 -0.22 -20.48 21.23
N ASP A 90 -1.45 -20.00 21.45
CA ASP A 90 -2.06 -18.91 20.66
C ASP A 90 -1.27 -17.60 20.82
N TYR A 91 -0.85 -17.27 22.05
CA TYR A 91 -0.04 -16.07 22.32
C TYR A 91 1.32 -16.13 21.61
N ILE A 92 2.05 -17.24 21.74
CA ILE A 92 3.34 -17.45 21.07
C ILE A 92 3.16 -17.37 19.56
N SER A 93 2.14 -18.05 19.02
CA SER A 93 1.85 -18.06 17.59
C SER A 93 1.61 -16.64 17.06
N ARG A 94 0.73 -15.86 17.70
CA ARG A 94 0.43 -14.48 17.27
C ARG A 94 1.61 -13.53 17.39
N THR A 95 2.47 -13.75 18.39
CA THR A 95 3.63 -12.89 18.66
C THR A 95 4.76 -13.17 17.68
N LYS A 96 5.08 -14.45 17.45
CA LYS A 96 6.22 -14.87 16.62
C LYS A 96 5.87 -14.95 15.12
N TYR A 97 4.61 -15.25 14.80
CA TYR A 97 4.12 -15.46 13.43
C TYR A 97 2.99 -14.46 13.15
N SER A 98 3.34 -13.17 13.09
CA SER A 98 2.36 -12.11 12.83
C SER A 98 1.76 -12.24 11.43
N ARG A 99 0.42 -12.12 11.32
CA ARG A 99 -0.25 -12.10 10.00
C ARG A 99 -0.06 -10.78 9.25
N ARG A 100 0.22 -9.68 9.97
CA ARG A 100 0.19 -8.31 9.42
C ARG A 100 1.43 -7.90 8.63
N GLY A 101 2.42 -8.81 8.51
CA GLY A 101 3.69 -8.53 7.84
C GLY A 101 4.28 -7.17 8.20
N SER A 102 4.20 -6.80 9.48
CA SER A 102 4.59 -5.48 9.98
C SER A 102 5.92 -5.50 10.72
N VAL A 103 6.62 -6.63 10.66
CA VAL A 103 7.88 -6.91 11.38
C VAL A 103 8.75 -7.79 10.50
N VAL A 104 10.06 -7.74 10.69
CA VAL A 104 10.95 -8.75 10.11
C VAL A 104 10.83 -10.01 10.94
N GLY A 105 10.23 -11.05 10.37
CA GLY A 105 9.90 -12.28 11.08
C GLY A 105 10.15 -13.54 10.25
N PRO A 106 9.66 -14.71 10.71
CA PRO A 106 9.90 -16.00 10.07
C PRO A 106 9.42 -16.11 8.61
N PHE A 107 8.50 -15.24 8.20
CA PHE A 107 7.93 -15.19 6.86
C PHE A 107 8.55 -14.12 5.96
N PHE A 108 9.57 -13.41 6.44
CA PHE A 108 10.31 -12.43 5.65
C PHE A 108 11.41 -13.12 4.85
N GLU A 109 11.35 -13.01 3.54
CA GLU A 109 12.25 -13.69 2.60
C GLU A 109 13.03 -12.65 1.78
N VAL A 110 14.33 -12.90 1.58
CA VAL A 110 15.18 -12.12 0.67
C VAL A 110 15.23 -12.84 -0.67
N HIS A 111 14.95 -12.12 -1.76
CA HIS A 111 14.95 -12.68 -3.10
C HIS A 111 16.22 -12.27 -3.86
N PRO A 112 16.98 -13.22 -4.41
CA PRO A 112 18.17 -12.91 -5.17
C PRO A 112 17.80 -12.19 -6.47
N ILE A 113 18.47 -11.07 -6.75
CA ILE A 113 18.38 -10.36 -8.02
C ILE A 113 19.77 -9.90 -8.45
N SER A 114 20.12 -10.11 -9.71
CA SER A 114 21.38 -9.59 -10.24
C SER A 114 21.31 -8.07 -10.37
N GLU A 115 22.43 -7.38 -10.19
CA GLU A 115 22.52 -5.92 -10.24
C GLU A 115 21.89 -5.35 -11.53
N LYS A 116 22.23 -5.93 -12.69
CA LYS A 116 21.68 -5.54 -14.00
C LYS A 116 20.15 -5.67 -14.05
N LYS A 117 19.59 -6.77 -13.53
CA LYS A 117 18.13 -6.98 -13.49
C LYS A 117 17.48 -6.02 -12.50
N GLY A 118 18.10 -5.79 -11.36
CA GLY A 118 17.63 -4.86 -10.33
C GLY A 118 17.55 -3.43 -10.85
N LYS A 119 18.63 -2.91 -11.45
CA LYS A 119 18.68 -1.58 -12.07
C LYS A 119 17.60 -1.42 -13.16
N LYS A 120 17.44 -2.43 -14.02
CA LYS A 120 16.38 -2.43 -15.05
C LYS A 120 14.97 -2.39 -14.45
N LEU A 121 14.71 -3.21 -13.44
CA LEU A 121 13.43 -3.23 -12.74
C LEU A 121 13.14 -1.88 -12.09
N TRP A 122 14.10 -1.34 -11.34
CA TRP A 122 13.94 -0.05 -10.66
C TRP A 122 13.65 1.07 -11.67
N SER A 123 14.41 1.13 -12.76
CA SER A 123 14.16 2.09 -13.83
C SER A 123 12.74 1.97 -14.41
N ALA A 124 12.28 0.74 -14.66
CA ALA A 124 10.93 0.51 -15.18
C ALA A 124 9.83 0.93 -14.18
N LEU A 125 10.06 0.72 -12.88
CA LEU A 125 9.14 1.20 -11.84
C LEU A 125 9.11 2.73 -11.77
N MET A 126 10.26 3.40 -11.88
CA MET A 126 10.32 4.86 -11.82
C MET A 126 9.71 5.55 -13.04
N GLN A 127 9.62 4.88 -14.19
CA GLN A 127 8.91 5.39 -15.37
C GLN A 127 7.41 5.60 -15.14
N HIS A 128 6.83 4.96 -14.12
CA HIS A 128 5.45 5.17 -13.70
C HIS A 128 5.29 6.28 -12.66
N HIS A 129 6.35 7.05 -12.39
CA HIS A 129 6.36 8.16 -11.45
C HIS A 129 5.60 7.90 -10.12
N PRO A 130 5.92 6.83 -9.35
CA PRO A 130 5.03 6.35 -8.28
C PRO A 130 4.68 7.41 -7.23
N TRP A 131 5.60 8.34 -6.96
CA TRP A 131 5.45 9.42 -5.99
C TRP A 131 4.42 10.47 -6.43
N GLN A 132 4.15 10.58 -7.73
CA GLN A 132 3.21 11.54 -8.31
C GLN A 132 1.81 10.95 -8.51
N LEU A 133 1.65 9.63 -8.44
CA LEU A 133 0.37 8.96 -8.63
C LEU A 133 -0.69 9.42 -7.62
N LYS A 134 -1.92 9.56 -8.07
CA LYS A 134 -3.10 9.74 -7.21
C LYS A 134 -3.75 8.39 -6.93
N ASP A 135 -4.36 8.27 -5.77
CA ASP A 135 -5.07 7.06 -5.36
C ASP A 135 -6.58 7.30 -5.30
N ASN A 136 -7.34 6.31 -4.82
CA ASN A 136 -8.79 6.42 -4.79
C ASN A 136 -9.33 7.44 -3.78
N ALA A 137 -8.53 7.97 -2.85
CA ALA A 137 -8.96 9.10 -2.02
C ALA A 137 -9.12 10.38 -2.85
N MET A 138 -8.36 10.50 -3.95
CA MET A 138 -8.46 11.62 -4.89
C MET A 138 -9.31 11.29 -6.12
N LEU A 139 -9.23 10.06 -6.62
CA LEU A 139 -9.90 9.62 -7.86
C LEU A 139 -11.34 9.12 -7.63
N GLY A 140 -11.68 8.77 -6.39
CA GLY A 140 -12.88 8.02 -6.06
C GLY A 140 -12.75 6.51 -6.32
N THR A 141 -13.68 5.74 -5.75
CA THR A 141 -13.71 4.27 -5.80
C THR A 141 -14.70 3.69 -6.82
N GLY A 142 -15.47 4.54 -7.51
CA GLY A 142 -16.50 4.11 -8.47
C GLY A 142 -16.25 4.63 -9.88
N CYS A 143 -17.04 4.13 -10.83
CA CYS A 143 -17.15 4.78 -12.13
C CYS A 143 -17.97 6.08 -11.99
N PRO A 144 -17.71 7.11 -12.81
CA PRO A 144 -18.64 8.22 -12.97
C PRO A 144 -20.02 7.66 -13.31
N VAL A 145 -21.03 7.99 -12.50
CA VAL A 145 -22.37 7.46 -12.73
C VAL A 145 -22.96 8.16 -13.93
N LYS A 146 -23.10 7.44 -15.05
CA LYS A 146 -23.96 7.88 -16.14
C LYS A 146 -25.37 7.38 -15.81
N PRO A 147 -26.34 8.27 -15.53
CA PRO A 147 -27.69 7.83 -15.28
C PRO A 147 -28.21 7.10 -16.51
N LYS A 148 -28.84 5.95 -16.31
CA LYS A 148 -29.66 5.36 -17.37
C LYS A 148 -30.92 6.20 -17.45
N VAL A 149 -31.05 6.97 -18.53
CA VAL A 149 -32.22 7.81 -18.76
C VAL A 149 -33.30 6.97 -19.44
N THR A 150 -34.45 6.81 -18.81
CA THR A 150 -35.63 6.12 -19.35
C THR A 150 -36.86 7.01 -19.26
N LYS A 151 -37.92 6.66 -20.01
CA LYS A 151 -39.24 7.28 -19.87
C LYS A 151 -40.16 6.32 -19.10
N ASP A 152 -40.93 6.84 -18.15
CA ASP A 152 -41.98 6.06 -17.50
C ASP A 152 -43.24 5.95 -18.38
N LYS A 153 -44.28 5.31 -17.86
CA LYS A 153 -45.55 5.11 -18.58
C LYS A 153 -46.31 6.43 -18.83
N ASP A 154 -46.00 7.47 -18.05
CA ASP A 154 -46.63 8.79 -18.11
C ASP A 154 -45.79 9.80 -18.91
N GLY A 155 -44.66 9.36 -19.47
CA GLY A 155 -43.75 10.19 -20.28
C GLY A 155 -42.75 11.02 -19.47
N ASN A 156 -42.67 10.83 -18.15
CA ASN A 156 -41.67 11.48 -17.31
C ASN A 156 -40.29 10.87 -17.52
N THR A 157 -39.27 11.70 -17.43
CA THR A 157 -37.87 11.25 -17.47
C THR A 157 -37.50 10.65 -16.12
N ILE A 158 -37.09 9.38 -16.11
CA ILE A 158 -36.49 8.70 -14.96
C ILE A 158 -34.98 8.57 -15.21
N GLU A 159 -34.19 8.92 -14.21
CA GLU A 159 -32.75 8.66 -14.17
C GLU A 159 -32.46 7.53 -13.17
N GLU A 160 -31.99 6.39 -13.65
CA GLU A 160 -31.61 5.26 -12.80
C GLU A 160 -30.08 5.24 -12.59
N TYR A 161 -29.68 5.35 -11.33
CA TYR A 161 -28.29 5.32 -10.90
C TYR A 161 -27.96 3.94 -10.35
N ARG A 162 -27.44 3.02 -11.19
CA ARG A 162 -26.99 1.70 -10.73
C ARG A 162 -25.50 1.71 -10.42
N GLY A 163 -25.16 1.72 -9.13
CA GLY A 163 -23.85 1.24 -8.70
C GLY A 163 -23.77 -0.27 -8.87
N ARG A 164 -22.72 -0.79 -9.50
CA ARG A 164 -22.45 -2.23 -9.50
C ARG A 164 -21.52 -2.58 -8.33
N ASN A 165 -21.86 -3.66 -7.63
CA ASN A 165 -20.96 -4.27 -6.65
C ASN A 165 -19.77 -4.87 -7.42
N MET A 166 -18.57 -4.38 -7.14
CA MET A 166 -17.35 -4.96 -7.66
C MET A 166 -16.79 -5.94 -6.63
N GLU A 167 -16.77 -7.22 -6.97
CA GLU A 167 -16.12 -8.27 -6.17
C GLU A 167 -14.60 -8.15 -6.31
N SER A 168 -14.01 -7.16 -5.65
CA SER A 168 -12.68 -6.75 -6.06
C SER A 168 -11.72 -6.56 -4.91
N HIS A 169 -10.51 -7.02 -5.18
CA HIS A 169 -9.35 -6.83 -4.33
C HIS A 169 -8.81 -5.40 -4.45
N SER A 170 -8.10 -4.95 -3.42
CA SER A 170 -7.46 -3.64 -3.39
C SER A 170 -5.94 -3.79 -3.42
N TYR A 171 -5.25 -2.82 -4.00
CA TYR A 171 -3.80 -2.66 -3.89
C TYR A 171 -3.49 -1.52 -2.95
N ASN A 172 -2.53 -1.75 -2.07
CA ASN A 172 -1.99 -0.73 -1.21
C ASN A 172 -0.49 -0.61 -1.48
N VAL A 173 -0.03 0.60 -1.70
CA VAL A 173 1.39 0.90 -1.90
C VAL A 173 1.87 1.85 -0.84
N ARG A 174 2.99 1.50 -0.21
CA ARG A 174 3.75 2.43 0.61
C ARG A 174 5.04 2.77 -0.11
N LEU A 175 5.25 4.07 -0.31
CA LEU A 175 6.48 4.64 -0.85
C LEU A 175 7.21 5.26 0.32
N ILE A 176 8.45 4.87 0.53
CA ILE A 176 9.24 5.26 1.69
C ILE A 176 10.55 5.85 1.17
N THR A 177 10.95 7.00 1.71
CA THR A 177 12.29 7.57 1.57
C THR A 177 12.89 7.75 2.96
N LYS A 178 14.13 8.25 3.07
CA LYS A 178 14.73 8.55 4.37
C LYS A 178 13.94 9.57 5.20
N THR A 179 13.29 10.52 4.54
CA THR A 179 12.66 11.67 5.20
C THR A 179 11.14 11.65 5.15
N ASP A 180 10.54 10.85 4.27
CA ASP A 180 9.11 10.89 4.00
C ASP A 180 8.51 9.51 3.68
N SER A 181 7.18 9.41 3.76
CA SER A 181 6.43 8.28 3.24
C SER A 181 5.08 8.67 2.69
N LYS A 182 4.68 8.03 1.59
CA LYS A 182 3.37 8.18 0.96
C LYS A 182 2.65 6.84 0.93
N LYS A 183 1.36 6.84 1.29
CA LYS A 183 0.47 5.67 1.19
C LYS A 183 -0.49 5.92 0.02
N LEU A 184 -0.70 4.91 -0.80
CA LEU A 184 -1.65 4.91 -1.92
C LEU A 184 -2.57 3.71 -1.79
N SER A 185 -3.88 3.89 -1.93
CA SER A 185 -4.87 2.80 -1.94
C SER A 185 -5.74 2.80 -3.20
N TYR A 186 -5.75 1.67 -3.88
CA TYR A 186 -6.52 1.45 -5.09
C TYR A 186 -7.49 0.30 -4.88
N PHE A 187 -8.78 0.62 -4.76
CA PHE A 187 -9.87 -0.34 -4.80
C PHE A 187 -10.10 -0.80 -6.24
N ALA A 188 -10.11 -2.12 -6.47
CA ALA A 188 -10.57 -2.73 -7.71
C ALA A 188 -9.94 -2.20 -9.02
N PRO A 189 -8.64 -1.86 -9.09
CA PRO A 189 -8.14 -1.07 -10.21
C PRO A 189 -8.29 -1.78 -11.56
N GLU A 190 -8.14 -3.11 -11.65
CA GLU A 190 -8.40 -3.85 -12.88
C GLU A 190 -9.85 -3.79 -13.33
N ASP A 191 -10.79 -3.95 -12.40
CA ASP A 191 -12.21 -4.02 -12.74
C ASP A 191 -12.72 -2.62 -13.11
N LEU A 192 -12.26 -1.59 -12.40
CA LEU A 192 -12.55 -0.20 -12.74
C LEU A 192 -11.95 0.19 -14.10
N GLN A 193 -10.80 -0.34 -14.51
CA GLN A 193 -10.24 -0.08 -15.84
C GLN A 193 -11.01 -0.75 -16.98
N LYS A 194 -11.69 -1.87 -16.72
CA LYS A 194 -12.52 -2.54 -17.72
C LYS A 194 -13.86 -1.83 -17.91
N GLU A 195 -14.45 -1.35 -16.82
CA GLU A 195 -15.83 -0.88 -16.78
C GLU A 195 -15.97 0.65 -16.82
N CYS A 196 -14.99 1.39 -16.29
CA CYS A 196 -15.01 2.85 -16.26
C CYS A 196 -14.19 3.44 -17.42
N PRO A 197 -14.35 4.75 -17.73
CA PRO A 197 -13.39 5.45 -18.56
C PRO A 197 -11.94 5.24 -18.07
N PRO A 198 -10.98 5.04 -18.98
CA PRO A 198 -9.59 4.84 -18.60
C PRO A 198 -9.06 5.96 -17.71
N GLU A 199 -8.36 5.58 -16.65
CA GLU A 199 -7.71 6.51 -15.70
C GLU A 199 -6.21 6.18 -15.63
N GLU A 200 -5.34 7.16 -15.85
CA GLU A 200 -3.91 6.94 -16.06
C GLU A 200 -3.19 6.39 -14.82
N ASP A 201 -3.47 6.93 -13.63
CA ASP A 201 -2.82 6.51 -12.39
C ASP A 201 -3.15 5.05 -12.05
N ARG A 202 -4.39 4.62 -12.30
CA ARG A 202 -4.84 3.22 -12.18
C ARG A 202 -4.12 2.30 -13.18
N GLN A 203 -3.80 2.77 -14.39
CA GLN A 203 -3.02 1.95 -15.35
C GLN A 203 -1.57 1.80 -14.91
N HIS A 204 -0.99 2.86 -14.35
CA HIS A 204 0.35 2.83 -13.77
C HIS A 204 0.46 1.85 -12.61
N ILE A 205 -0.48 1.86 -11.65
CA ILE A 205 -0.42 0.92 -10.53
C ILE A 205 -0.58 -0.54 -10.97
N ILE A 206 -1.42 -0.82 -11.97
CA ILE A 206 -1.56 -2.17 -12.55
C ILE A 206 -0.25 -2.59 -13.22
N SER A 207 0.44 -1.67 -13.89
CA SER A 207 1.73 -1.92 -14.54
C SER A 207 2.84 -2.17 -13.52
N ILE A 208 2.91 -1.37 -12.46
CA ILE A 208 3.80 -1.58 -11.30
C ILE A 208 3.59 -2.97 -10.72
N LYS A 209 2.33 -3.37 -10.46
CA LYS A 209 2.00 -4.72 -9.97
C LYS A 209 2.58 -5.80 -10.88
N ARG A 210 2.37 -5.69 -12.20
CA ARG A 210 2.86 -6.68 -13.18
C ARG A 210 4.38 -6.78 -13.19
N LEU A 211 5.08 -5.65 -13.10
CA LEU A 211 6.54 -5.60 -13.00
C LEU A 211 7.03 -6.33 -11.75
N LEU A 212 6.43 -6.03 -10.60
CA LEU A 212 6.78 -6.69 -9.33
C LEU A 212 6.51 -8.19 -9.39
N LEU A 213 5.29 -8.62 -9.74
CA LEU A 213 4.94 -10.05 -9.82
C LEU A 213 5.91 -10.82 -10.72
N ARG A 214 6.24 -10.28 -11.90
CA ARG A 214 7.22 -10.89 -12.81
C ARG A 214 8.60 -11.02 -12.17
N SER A 215 9.07 -9.99 -11.47
CA SER A 215 10.38 -10.00 -10.83
C SER A 215 10.47 -10.94 -9.63
N PHE A 216 9.36 -11.17 -8.93
CA PHE A 216 9.26 -12.16 -7.86
C PHE A 216 8.87 -13.57 -8.34
N GLY A 217 8.67 -13.77 -9.65
CA GLY A 217 8.23 -15.06 -10.20
C GLY A 217 6.84 -15.50 -9.73
N LYS A 218 5.96 -14.56 -9.36
CA LYS A 218 4.61 -14.81 -8.84
C LYS A 218 3.55 -14.56 -9.90
N LYS A 219 2.44 -15.30 -9.84
CA LYS A 219 1.27 -15.08 -10.72
C LYS A 219 0.28 -14.09 -10.11
N SER A 220 0.13 -14.11 -8.79
CA SER A 220 -0.76 -13.24 -8.04
C SER A 220 -0.10 -12.71 -6.77
N ILE A 221 -0.57 -11.55 -6.31
CA ILE A 221 -0.25 -11.05 -4.97
C ILE A 221 -1.07 -11.78 -3.90
N PHE A 222 -2.12 -12.51 -4.27
CA PHE A 222 -3.02 -13.20 -3.33
C PHE A 222 -2.70 -14.69 -3.15
N GLU A 223 -1.62 -15.18 -3.77
CA GLU A 223 -1.14 -16.57 -3.73
C GLU A 223 0.03 -16.77 -2.77
#